data_AF-A0A843KKP8-F1
#
_entry.id   AF-A0A843KKP8-F1
#
_cell.length_a   1.000
_cell.length_b   1.000
_cell.length_c   1.000
_cell.angle_alpha   90.00
_cell.angle_beta   90.00
_cell.angle_gamma   90.00
#
_symmetry.space_group_name_H-M   'P 1'
#
loop_
_entity.id
_entity.type
_entity.pdbx_description
1 polymer ?
#
loop_
_entity_poly.entity_id
_entity_poly.type
_entity_poly.pdbx_seq_one_letter_code
_entity_poly.pdbx_strand_id
1 'polypeptide(L)'
;MQTIINEALKHAEREKYLKTDSGEAEDDLLGQPRIVIVGCGGAGNNTVNRLYHMQVSGAETIAINTDKQHLDMIQADKRVLVGKSLTKGLGAGGFPDVG
;
A
#
# COMPACT_ATOMS: atom_id res chain seq x y z
N MET A 1 -38.99 4.03 36.08
CA MET A 1 -37.91 3.05 35.79
C MET A 1 -37.98 2.50 34.36
N GLN A 2 -39.18 2.29 33.78
CA GLN A 2 -39.36 1.88 32.38
C GLN A 2 -38.89 2.93 31.34
N THR A 3 -38.89 4.21 31.70
CA THR A 3 -38.53 5.32 30.78
C THR A 3 -37.05 5.33 30.39
N ILE A 4 -36.15 5.09 31.35
CA ILE A 4 -34.70 5.09 31.12
C ILE A 4 -34.29 3.92 30.22
N ILE A 5 -34.91 2.76 30.42
CA ILE A 5 -34.66 1.56 29.60
C ILE A 5 -35.14 1.80 28.17
N ASN A 6 -36.32 2.41 27.99
CA ASN A 6 -36.87 2.71 26.67
C ASN A 6 -36.07 3.79 25.93
N GLU A 7 -35.55 4.80 26.63
CA GLU A 7 -34.64 5.79 26.03
C GLU A 7 -33.31 5.13 25.62
N ALA A 8 -32.71 4.31 26.50
CA ALA A 8 -31.49 3.58 26.19
C ALA A 8 -31.64 2.67 24.96
N LEU A 9 -32.78 1.98 24.83
CA LEU A 9 -33.08 1.14 23.66
C LEU A 9 -33.24 1.98 22.38
N LYS A 10 -33.95 3.11 22.43
CA LYS A 10 -34.09 4.03 21.27
C LYS A 10 -32.76 4.63 20.84
N HIS A 11 -31.89 4.96 21.80
CA HIS A 11 -30.55 5.46 21.50
C HIS A 11 -29.66 4.38 20.88
N ALA A 12 -29.71 3.15 21.40
CA ALA A 12 -28.97 2.01 20.84
C ALA A 12 -29.44 1.64 19.42
N GLU A 13 -30.74 1.71 19.14
CA GLU A 13 -31.29 1.52 17.80
C GLU A 13 -30.85 2.64 16.83
N ARG A 14 -30.87 3.89 17.27
CA ARG A 14 -30.42 5.04 16.47
C ARG A 14 -28.93 4.98 16.16
N GLU A 15 -28.10 4.57 17.12
CA GLU A 15 -26.66 4.35 16.89
C GLU A 15 -26.39 3.19 15.92
N LYS A 16 -27.16 2.10 15.99
CA LYS A 16 -27.07 1.02 15.01
C LYS A 16 -27.44 1.52 13.60
N TYR A 17 -28.52 2.28 13.47
CA TYR A 17 -28.96 2.80 12.17
C TYR A 17 -27.90 3.72 11.55
N LEU A 18 -27.33 4.63 12.35
CA LEU A 18 -26.26 5.53 11.92
C LEU A 18 -24.98 4.77 11.52
N LYS A 19 -24.57 3.75 12.28
CA LYS A 19 -23.39 2.92 11.94
C LYS A 19 -23.56 2.11 10.66
N THR A 20 -24.79 1.70 10.33
CA THR A 20 -25.07 0.88 9.15
C THR A 20 -25.10 1.73 7.87
N ASP A 21 -25.42 3.02 7.99
CA ASP A 21 -25.59 3.93 6.85
C ASP A 21 -24.33 4.79 6.58
N SER A 22 -23.55 5.14 7.61
CA SER A 22 -22.37 6.01 7.44
C SER A 22 -21.06 5.25 7.18
N GLY A 23 -20.96 3.96 7.56
CA GLY A 23 -19.69 3.21 7.48
C GLY A 23 -19.33 2.71 6.09
N GLU A 24 -20.32 2.39 5.26
CA GLU A 24 -20.10 1.83 3.91
C GLU A 24 -20.33 2.88 2.81
N ALA A 25 -21.24 3.84 3.00
CA ALA A 25 -21.61 4.83 1.98
C ALA A 25 -20.74 6.11 2.00
N GLU A 26 -20.15 6.50 3.14
CA GLU A 26 -19.25 7.68 3.18
C GLU A 26 -17.88 7.39 2.57
N ASP A 27 -17.38 6.14 2.65
CA ASP A 27 -16.11 5.72 2.05
C ASP A 27 -16.18 5.69 0.50
N ASP A 28 -17.34 5.35 -0.06
CA ASP A 28 -17.60 5.42 -1.50
C ASP A 28 -17.74 6.87 -2.02
N LEU A 29 -18.16 7.82 -1.16
CA LEU A 29 -18.32 9.23 -1.51
C LEU A 29 -16.98 10.01 -1.49
N LEU A 30 -16.05 9.58 -0.63
CA LEU A 30 -14.67 10.05 -0.53
C LEU A 30 -13.75 9.03 -1.21
N GLY A 31 -13.86 8.90 -2.53
CA GLY A 31 -13.27 7.81 -3.32
C GLY A 31 -11.93 7.25 -2.80
N GLN A 32 -11.84 5.93 -2.75
CA GLN A 32 -10.74 5.20 -2.11
C GLN A 32 -9.36 5.70 -2.57
N PRO A 33 -8.46 6.07 -1.64
CA PRO A 33 -7.14 6.57 -1.99
C PRO A 33 -6.32 5.47 -2.67
N ARG A 34 -5.75 5.77 -3.83
CA ARG A 34 -4.80 4.86 -4.48
C ARG A 34 -3.46 4.92 -3.76
N ILE A 35 -3.14 3.87 -3.00
CA ILE A 35 -1.86 3.73 -2.30
C ILE A 35 -0.85 2.98 -3.17
N VAL A 36 0.38 3.48 -3.21
CA VAL A 36 1.49 2.86 -3.95
C VAL A 36 2.72 2.83 -3.04
N ILE A 37 3.36 1.67 -2.95
CA ILE A 37 4.59 1.45 -2.19
C ILE A 37 5.74 1.27 -3.17
N VAL A 38 6.71 2.18 -3.13
CA VAL A 38 7.87 2.16 -4.02
C VAL A 38 9.12 1.81 -3.23
N GLY A 39 9.73 0.68 -3.55
CA GLY A 39 11.01 0.25 -3.02
C GLY A 39 12.13 0.63 -3.97
N CYS A 40 13.08 1.44 -3.51
CA CYS A 40 14.23 1.86 -4.30
C CYS A 40 15.51 1.13 -3.83
N GLY A 41 16.31 0.66 -4.80
CA GLY A 41 17.59 0.01 -4.55
C GLY A 41 17.44 -1.33 -3.84
N GLY A 42 18.55 -1.86 -3.32
CA GLY A 42 18.56 -3.24 -2.84
C GLY A 42 17.70 -3.50 -1.61
N ALA A 43 17.85 -2.68 -0.58
CA ALA A 43 17.06 -2.82 0.65
C ALA A 43 15.57 -2.54 0.40
N GLY A 44 15.24 -1.49 -0.37
CA GLY A 44 13.87 -1.16 -0.72
C GLY A 44 13.17 -2.27 -1.51
N ASN A 45 13.88 -2.85 -2.49
CA ASN A 45 13.37 -4.01 -3.23
C ASN A 45 13.12 -5.22 -2.33
N ASN A 46 14.01 -5.52 -1.37
CA ASN A 46 13.80 -6.62 -0.43
C ASN A 46 12.56 -6.38 0.45
N THR A 47 12.32 -5.14 0.89
CA THR A 47 11.12 -4.78 1.64
C THR A 47 9.87 -4.96 0.79
N VAL A 48 9.86 -4.44 -0.45
CA VAL A 48 8.74 -4.64 -1.38
C VAL A 48 8.48 -6.11 -1.65
N ASN A 49 9.53 -6.91 -1.84
CA ASN A 49 9.41 -8.35 -2.03
C ASN A 49 8.67 -8.99 -0.85
N ARG A 50 9.01 -8.62 0.39
CA ARG A 50 8.33 -9.12 1.58
C ARG A 50 6.87 -8.68 1.64
N LEU A 51 6.58 -7.41 1.34
CA LEU A 51 5.21 -6.87 1.32
C LEU A 51 4.33 -7.58 0.27
N TYR A 52 4.90 -7.87 -0.89
CA TYR A 52 4.24 -8.63 -1.94
C TYR A 52 3.86 -10.04 -1.47
N HIS A 53 4.80 -10.77 -0.85
CA HIS A 53 4.55 -12.12 -0.32
C HIS A 53 3.58 -12.13 0.86
N MET A 54 3.51 -11.04 1.63
CA MET A 54 2.53 -10.86 2.70
C MET A 54 1.12 -10.54 2.18
N GLN A 55 0.95 -10.34 0.86
CA GLN A 55 -0.32 -10.02 0.22
C GLN A 55 -1.02 -8.81 0.87
N VAL A 56 -0.27 -7.72 1.08
CA VAL A 56 -0.82 -6.47 1.61
C VAL A 56 -1.92 -5.96 0.68
N SER A 57 -3.14 -5.85 1.22
CA SER A 57 -4.30 -5.33 0.48
C SER A 57 -4.29 -3.81 0.45
N GLY A 58 -4.88 -3.24 -0.60
CA GLY A 58 -5.09 -1.79 -0.72
C GLY A 58 -3.87 -0.98 -1.15
N ALA A 59 -2.72 -1.61 -1.46
CA ALA A 59 -1.53 -0.93 -1.95
C ALA A 59 -0.89 -1.66 -3.14
N GLU A 60 -0.53 -0.90 -4.18
CA GLU A 60 0.24 -1.41 -5.32
C GLU A 60 1.75 -1.35 -5.02
N THR A 61 2.47 -2.43 -5.28
CA THR A 61 3.91 -2.55 -5.00
C THR A 61 4.77 -2.33 -6.24
N ILE A 62 5.76 -1.46 -6.13
CA ILE A 62 6.69 -1.12 -7.22
C ILE A 62 8.13 -1.27 -6.73
N ALA A 63 8.92 -2.09 -7.43
CA ALA A 63 10.35 -2.23 -7.19
C ALA A 63 11.16 -1.47 -8.26
N ILE A 64 12.11 -0.63 -7.83
CA ILE A 64 12.95 0.20 -8.71
C ILE A 64 14.42 -0.04 -8.37
N ASN A 65 15.22 -0.40 -9.37
CA ASN A 65 16.66 -0.59 -9.16
C ASN A 65 17.46 -0.30 -10.43
N THR A 66 18.74 0.04 -10.26
CA THR A 66 19.74 0.14 -11.33
C THR A 66 20.40 -1.21 -11.63
N ASP A 67 20.30 -2.16 -10.69
CA ASP A 67 20.76 -3.54 -10.83
C ASP A 67 19.64 -4.43 -11.38
N LYS A 68 19.87 -4.97 -12.59
CA LYS A 68 18.93 -5.86 -13.25
C LYS A 68 18.86 -7.23 -12.57
N GLN A 69 19.99 -7.79 -12.16
CA GLN A 69 20.05 -9.12 -11.57
C GLN A 69 19.27 -9.14 -10.26
N HIS A 70 19.42 -8.08 -9.44
CA HIS A 70 18.62 -7.97 -8.23
C HIS A 70 17.13 -7.80 -8.55
N LEU A 71 16.78 -6.94 -9.50
CA LEU A 71 15.38 -6.71 -9.87
C LEU A 71 14.68 -7.98 -10.40
N ASP A 72 15.39 -8.83 -11.15
CA ASP A 72 14.87 -10.09 -11.69
C ASP A 72 14.49 -11.10 -10.59
N MET A 73 15.17 -11.07 -9.44
CA MET A 73 14.89 -11.94 -8.28
C MET A 73 13.72 -11.46 -7.40
N ILE A 74 13.22 -10.25 -7.62
CA ILE A 74 12.23 -9.60 -6.76
C ILE A 74 10.82 -9.78 -7.34
N GLN A 75 9.85 -9.99 -6.46
CA GLN A 75 8.43 -9.99 -6.77
C GLN A 75 7.78 -8.68 -6.31
N ALA A 76 7.02 -8.07 -7.20
CA ALA A 76 6.25 -6.84 -7.02
C ALA A 76 5.21 -6.75 -8.14
N ASP A 77 4.16 -5.94 -7.98
CA ASP A 77 3.17 -5.71 -9.04
C ASP A 77 3.82 -5.06 -10.27
N LYS A 78 4.79 -4.16 -10.04
CA LYS A 78 5.61 -3.55 -11.09
C LYS A 78 7.09 -3.56 -10.74
N ARG A 79 7.92 -3.72 -11.77
CA ARG A 79 9.39 -3.71 -11.67
C ARG A 79 9.96 -2.76 -12.72
N VAL A 80 10.82 -1.83 -12.28
CA VAL A 80 11.39 -0.78 -13.13
C VAL A 80 12.91 -0.81 -13.03
N LEU A 81 13.57 -1.10 -14.16
CA LEU A 81 15.01 -0.95 -14.30
C LEU A 81 15.33 0.50 -14.70
N VAL A 82 15.95 1.25 -13.80
CA VAL A 82 16.40 2.63 -14.06
C VAL A 82 17.88 2.64 -14.47
N GLY A 83 18.30 3.69 -15.18
CA GLY A 83 19.71 3.85 -15.55
C GLY A 83 20.24 2.83 -16.55
N LYS A 84 19.40 2.14 -17.34
CA LYS A 84 19.82 1.08 -18.28
C LYS A 84 20.98 1.48 -19.21
N SER A 85 20.97 2.70 -19.73
CA SER A 85 22.06 3.22 -20.60
C SER A 85 23.32 3.59 -19.81
N LEU A 86 23.20 3.94 -18.54
CA LEU A 86 24.29 4.41 -17.67
C LEU A 86 25.00 3.24 -16.97
N THR A 87 24.24 2.37 -16.32
CA THR A 87 24.77 1.26 -15.51
C THR A 87 24.82 -0.06 -16.27
N LYS A 88 24.17 -0.14 -17.45
CA LYS A 88 23.99 -1.38 -18.23
C LYS A 88 23.32 -2.51 -17.42
N GLY A 89 22.61 -2.16 -16.34
CA GLY A 89 21.97 -3.11 -15.44
C GLY A 89 22.90 -3.73 -14.39
N LEU A 90 24.10 -3.16 -14.17
CA LEU A 90 25.08 -3.66 -13.19
C LEU A 90 24.98 -2.98 -11.81
N GLY A 91 24.06 -2.02 -11.65
CA GLY A 91 23.92 -1.24 -10.42
C GLY A 91 24.75 0.05 -10.40
N ALA A 92 24.45 0.92 -9.43
CA ALA A 92 25.12 2.20 -9.22
C ALA A 92 26.40 2.10 -8.37
N GLY A 93 26.79 0.90 -7.92
CA GLY A 93 28.05 0.68 -7.18
C GLY A 93 28.17 1.40 -5.83
N GLY A 94 27.07 1.89 -5.27
CA GLY A 94 27.06 2.68 -4.04
C GLY A 94 27.34 4.18 -4.24
N PHE A 95 27.40 4.66 -5.48
CA PHE A 95 27.56 6.08 -5.81
C PHE A 95 26.19 6.76 -5.97
N PRO A 96 25.76 7.64 -5.04
CA PRO A 96 24.45 8.29 -5.13
C PRO A 96 24.29 9.18 -6.36
N ASP A 97 25.36 9.78 -6.86
CA ASP A 97 25.31 10.62 -8.06
C ASP A 97 24.97 9.83 -9.34
N VAL A 98 25.15 8.51 -9.30
CA VAL A 98 24.83 7.58 -10.41
C VAL A 98 23.42 6.98 -10.26
N GLY A 99 22.94 6.83 -9.02
CA GLY A 99 21.70 6.12 -8.68
C GLY A 99 20.47 7.01 -8.66
#